data_AF-A0A1H4Q8S9-F1
#
_entry.id   AF-A0A1H4Q8S9-F1
#
_cell.length_a   1.000
_cell.length_b   1.000
_cell.length_c   1.000
_cell.angle_alpha   90.00
_cell.angle_beta   90.00
_cell.angle_gamma   90.00
#
_symmetry.space_group_name_H-M   'P 1'
#
loop_
_entity.id
_entity.type
_entity.pdbx_description
1 polymer ?
#
loop_
_entity_poly.entity_id
_entity_poly.type
_entity_poly.pdbx_seq_one_letter_code
_entity_poly.pdbx_strand_id
1 'polypeptide(L)'
;MPDELQAAIAAIWQKSIPQCRARLALLQQAADDLATSRTLDPEQRAEALDIAHKLAGSLGMFGFSDATDHARAIELTLENDGLPQPERLQEQVSALVACMSPRLVS
;
A
#
# COMPACT_ATOMS: atom_id res chain seq x y z
N MET A 1 5.54 14.84 -28.90
CA MET A 1 5.21 13.40 -28.77
C MET A 1 5.11 13.07 -27.29
N PRO A 2 3.92 13.15 -26.67
CA PRO A 2 3.71 12.78 -25.26
C PRO A 2 3.83 11.27 -24.99
N ASP A 3 3.70 10.43 -26.03
CA ASP A 3 3.57 8.97 -25.91
C ASP A 3 4.83 8.23 -25.45
N GLU A 4 6.04 8.72 -25.78
CA GLU A 4 7.28 8.00 -25.43
C GLU A 4 7.57 8.04 -23.92
N LEU A 5 7.28 9.18 -23.28
CA LEU A 5 7.43 9.33 -21.83
C LEU A 5 6.42 8.43 -21.10
N GLN A 6 5.19 8.37 -21.58
CA GLN A 6 4.13 7.58 -20.96
C GLN A 6 4.38 6.07 -21.12
N ALA A 7 4.89 5.65 -22.28
CA ALA A 7 5.33 4.27 -22.51
C ALA A 7 6.53 3.88 -21.62
N ALA A 8 7.50 4.77 -21.43
CA ALA A 8 8.62 4.54 -20.54
C ALA A 8 8.18 4.39 -19.07
N ILE A 9 7.26 5.24 -18.61
CA ILE A 9 6.68 5.15 -17.26
C ILE A 9 5.92 3.83 -17.08
N ALA A 10 5.13 3.41 -18.08
CA ALA A 10 4.41 2.13 -18.04
C ALA A 10 5.36 0.92 -17.98
N ALA A 11 6.47 0.96 -18.72
CA ALA A 11 7.49 -0.09 -18.68
C ALA A 11 8.22 -0.15 -17.32
N ILE A 12 8.45 0.99 -16.68
CA ILE A 12 8.98 1.05 -15.31
C ILE A 12 7.97 0.45 -14.34
N TRP A 13 6.69 0.81 -14.46
CA TRP A 13 5.62 0.26 -13.63
C TRP A 13 5.58 -1.27 -13.69
N GLN A 14 5.63 -1.86 -14.89
CA GLN A 14 5.64 -3.33 -15.05
C GLN A 14 6.76 -4.00 -14.24
N LYS A 15 7.95 -3.40 -14.20
CA LYS A 15 9.08 -3.90 -13.40
C LYS A 15 8.87 -3.72 -11.90
N SER A 16 8.06 -2.73 -11.50
CA SER A 16 7.69 -2.47 -10.10
C SER A 16 6.54 -3.33 -9.59
N ILE A 17 5.77 -4.01 -10.46
CA ILE A 17 4.64 -4.86 -10.06
C ILE A 17 5.01 -5.92 -9.01
N PRO A 18 6.09 -6.72 -9.15
CA PRO A 18 6.45 -7.72 -8.15
C PRO A 18 6.71 -7.13 -6.77
N GLN A 19 7.41 -5.98 -6.73
CA GLN A 19 7.69 -5.27 -5.50
C GLN A 19 6.41 -4.68 -4.88
N CYS A 20 5.51 -4.15 -5.71
CA CYS A 20 4.22 -3.64 -5.24
C CYS A 20 3.38 -4.77 -4.63
N ARG A 21 3.34 -5.96 -5.25
CA ARG A 21 2.64 -7.14 -4.72
C ARG A 21 3.19 -7.57 -3.36
N ALA A 22 4.51 -7.65 -3.24
CA ALA A 22 5.15 -8.00 -1.97
C ALA A 22 4.81 -7.01 -0.85
N ARG A 23 4.83 -5.71 -1.16
CA ARG A 23 4.42 -4.65 -0.23
C ARG A 23 2.96 -4.76 0.22
N LEU A 24 2.04 -5.01 -0.72
CA LEU A 24 0.62 -5.20 -0.40
C LEU A 24 0.40 -6.44 0.47
N ALA A 25 1.15 -7.53 0.23
CA ALA A 25 1.08 -8.73 1.05
C ALA A 25 1.54 -8.47 2.50
N LEU A 26 2.62 -7.70 2.69
CA LEU A 26 3.08 -7.32 4.03
C LEU A 26 2.07 -6.43 4.77
N LEU A 27 1.43 -5.49 4.08
CA LEU A 27 0.34 -4.69 4.68
C LEU A 27 -0.85 -5.57 5.08
N GLN A 28 -1.21 -6.54 4.24
CA GLN A 28 -2.28 -7.49 4.56
C GLN A 28 -1.93 -8.33 5.78
N GLN A 29 -0.69 -8.83 5.85
CA GLN A 29 -0.20 -9.59 6.99
C GLN A 29 -0.28 -8.78 8.29
N ALA A 30 0.17 -7.52 8.28
CA ALA A 30 0.08 -6.64 9.45
C ALA A 30 -1.37 -6.39 9.90
N ALA A 31 -2.30 -6.25 8.95
CA ALA A 31 -3.72 -6.09 9.25
C ALA A 31 -4.34 -7.37 9.84
N ASP A 32 -3.98 -8.54 9.30
CA ASP A 32 -4.49 -9.84 9.75
C ASP A 32 -3.93 -10.24 11.12
N ASP A 33 -2.65 -9.96 11.36
CA ASP A 33 -2.01 -10.16 12.66
C ASP A 33 -2.71 -9.30 13.71
N LEU A 34 -2.89 -8.00 13.45
CA LEU A 34 -3.61 -7.11 14.35
C LEU A 34 -5.06 -7.57 14.63
N ALA A 35 -5.76 -8.08 13.62
CA ALA A 35 -7.12 -8.59 13.78
C ALA A 35 -7.18 -9.86 14.63
N THR A 36 -6.19 -10.73 14.52
CA THR A 36 -6.15 -12.03 15.18
C THR A 36 -5.60 -11.94 16.60
N SER A 37 -4.46 -11.26 16.79
CA SER A 37 -3.75 -11.18 18.07
C SER A 37 -4.21 -10.02 18.94
N ARG A 38 -4.90 -9.02 18.35
CA ARG A 38 -5.20 -7.72 18.98
C ARG A 38 -3.93 -7.01 19.47
N THR A 39 -2.80 -7.31 18.86
CA THR A 39 -1.51 -6.65 19.08
C THR A 39 -0.84 -6.42 17.73
N LEU A 40 0.01 -5.40 17.66
CA LEU A 40 0.85 -5.14 16.49
C LEU A 40 2.26 -4.91 16.99
N ASP A 41 3.19 -5.74 16.54
CA ASP A 41 4.59 -5.61 16.95
C ASP A 41 5.15 -4.25 16.49
N PRO A 42 5.94 -3.53 17.31
CA PRO A 42 6.48 -2.23 16.92
C PRO A 42 7.33 -2.25 15.64
N GLU A 43 8.08 -3.33 15.40
CA GLU A 43 8.88 -3.50 14.19
C GLU A 43 7.96 -3.72 12.98
N GLN A 44 6.94 -4.58 13.13
CA GLN A 44 5.92 -4.80 12.10
C GLN A 44 5.12 -3.52 11.77
N ARG A 45 4.76 -2.73 12.79
CA ARG A 45 4.10 -1.43 12.62
C ARG A 45 4.99 -0.46 11.86
N ALA A 46 6.27 -0.38 12.21
CA ALA A 46 7.23 0.49 11.54
C ALA A 46 7.46 0.08 10.08
N GLU A 47 7.55 -1.23 9.81
CA GLU A 47 7.66 -1.76 8.44
C GLU A 47 6.40 -1.44 7.62
N ALA A 48 5.22 -1.72 8.16
CA ALA A 48 3.96 -1.42 7.48
C ALA A 48 3.79 0.08 7.21
N LEU A 49 4.22 0.94 8.14
CA LEU A 49 4.22 2.40 7.98
C LEU A 49 5.13 2.85 6.83
N ASP A 50 6.38 2.37 6.80
CA ASP A 50 7.34 2.68 5.73
C ASP A 50 6.87 2.18 4.36
N ILE A 51 6.24 1.00 4.32
CA ILE A 51 5.63 0.47 3.10
C ILE A 51 4.48 1.37 2.63
N ALA A 52 3.58 1.76 3.52
CA ALA A 52 2.45 2.63 3.19
C ALA A 52 2.93 3.99 2.65
N HIS A 53 3.94 4.59 3.28
CA HIS A 53 4.59 5.81 2.83
C HIS A 53 5.19 5.66 1.42
N LYS A 54 5.98 4.61 1.19
CA LYS A 54 6.60 4.32 -0.12
C LYS A 54 5.55 4.06 -1.19
N LEU A 55 4.46 3.37 -0.87
CA LEU A 55 3.35 3.17 -1.80
C LEU A 55 2.67 4.50 -2.13
N ALA A 56 2.34 5.33 -1.15
CA ALA A 56 1.72 6.64 -1.40
C ALA A 56 2.57 7.50 -2.36
N GLY A 57 3.88 7.58 -2.13
CA GLY A 57 4.80 8.32 -2.99
C GLY A 57 4.98 7.71 -4.39
N SER A 58 5.24 6.40 -4.47
CA SER A 58 5.48 5.74 -5.76
C SER A 58 4.23 5.67 -6.64
N LEU A 59 3.07 5.34 -6.07
CA LEU A 59 1.80 5.29 -6.80
C LEU A 59 1.40 6.68 -7.31
N GLY A 60 1.74 7.75 -6.57
CA GLY A 60 1.52 9.12 -6.99
C GLY A 60 2.36 9.49 -8.22
N MET A 61 3.62 9.05 -8.26
CA MET A 61 4.50 9.23 -9.43
C MET A 61 3.95 8.52 -10.68
N PHE A 62 3.27 7.37 -10.52
CA PHE A 62 2.63 6.65 -11.62
C PHE A 62 1.22 7.18 -11.98
N GLY A 63 0.72 8.20 -11.26
CA GLY A 63 -0.60 8.79 -11.52
C GLY A 63 -1.79 7.99 -10.96
N PHE A 64 -1.55 7.08 -10.01
CA PHE A 64 -2.60 6.29 -9.37
C PHE A 64 -3.17 6.98 -8.12
N SER A 65 -3.81 8.14 -8.32
CA SER A 65 -4.32 8.99 -7.23
C SER A 65 -5.17 8.24 -6.20
N ASP A 66 -6.16 7.45 -6.64
CA ASP A 66 -7.02 6.68 -5.73
C ASP A 66 -6.22 5.70 -4.85
N ALA A 67 -5.19 5.07 -5.42
CA ALA A 67 -4.35 4.13 -4.69
C ALA A 67 -3.39 4.85 -3.73
N THR A 68 -2.91 6.04 -4.10
CA THR A 68 -2.17 6.93 -3.22
C THR A 68 -2.99 7.33 -2.00
N ASP A 69 -4.27 7.68 -2.19
CA ASP A 69 -5.16 8.08 -1.10
C ASP A 69 -5.39 6.94 -0.10
N HIS A 70 -5.61 5.71 -0.60
CA HIS A 70 -5.72 4.53 0.25
C HIS A 70 -4.41 4.23 1.01
N ALA A 71 -3.26 4.31 0.33
CA ALA A 71 -1.96 4.09 0.98
C ALA A 71 -1.69 5.15 2.06
N ARG A 72 -2.01 6.42 1.80
CA ARG A 72 -1.88 7.52 2.77
C ARG A 72 -2.81 7.34 3.97
N ALA A 73 -4.02 6.81 3.78
CA ALA A 73 -4.93 6.52 4.88
C ALA A 73 -4.40 5.43 5.81
N ILE A 74 -3.76 4.39 5.25
CA ILE A 74 -3.06 3.35 6.02
C ILE A 74 -1.89 3.94 6.78
N GLU A 75 -1.05 4.74 6.11
CA GLU A 75 0.09 5.43 6.71
C GLU A 75 -0.33 6.25 7.94
N LEU A 76 -1.35 7.10 7.82
CA LEU A 76 -1.87 7.91 8.92
C LEU A 76 -2.42 7.05 10.08
N THR A 77 -3.00 5.89 9.76
CA THR A 77 -3.55 4.96 10.76
C THR A 77 -2.42 4.28 11.54
N LEU A 78 -1.34 3.95 10.85
CA LEU A 78 -0.13 3.37 11.43
C LEU A 78 0.82 4.41 12.02
N GLU A 79 0.65 5.69 11.76
CA GLU A 79 1.45 6.78 12.35
C GLU A 79 0.91 7.16 13.73
N ASN A 80 -0.42 7.24 13.88
CA ASN A 80 -1.10 7.64 15.11
C ASN A 80 -0.68 6.82 16.35
N ASP A 81 -0.40 7.52 17.44
CA ASP A 81 -0.08 6.88 18.72
C ASP A 81 -1.23 6.00 19.22
N GLY A 82 -0.92 4.74 19.52
CA GLY A 82 -1.87 3.74 19.98
C GLY A 82 -2.04 2.57 19.01
N LEU A 83 -2.78 1.56 19.47
CA LEU A 83 -3.13 0.42 18.65
C LEU A 83 -4.23 0.84 17.66
N PRO A 84 -4.02 0.71 16.34
CA PRO A 84 -5.07 1.01 15.38
C PRO A 84 -6.25 0.03 15.56
N GLN A 85 -7.45 0.49 15.17
CA GLN A 85 -8.62 -0.38 15.16
C GLN A 85 -8.40 -1.47 14.10
N PRO A 86 -8.45 -2.77 14.45
CA PRO A 86 -8.17 -3.84 13.50
C PRO A 86 -9.07 -3.81 12.27
N GLU A 87 -10.37 -3.59 12.50
CA GLU A 87 -11.39 -3.55 11.46
C GLU A 87 -11.12 -2.40 10.47
N ARG A 88 -10.67 -1.25 10.98
CA ARG A 88 -10.29 -0.08 10.19
C ARG A 88 -9.09 -0.37 9.30
N LEU A 89 -8.02 -0.96 9.86
CA LEU A 89 -6.80 -1.26 9.11
C LEU A 89 -7.08 -2.31 8.02
N GLN A 90 -7.86 -3.34 8.34
CA GLN A 90 -8.26 -4.36 7.37
C GLN A 90 -9.09 -3.78 6.21
N GLU A 91 -10.06 -2.90 6.50
CA GLU A 91 -10.83 -2.22 5.45
C GLU A 91 -9.93 -1.38 4.53
N GLN A 92 -9.01 -0.60 5.12
CA GLN A 92 -8.11 0.25 4.34
C GLN A 92 -7.17 -0.56 3.44
N VAL A 93 -6.58 -1.63 3.98
CA VAL A 93 -5.69 -2.51 3.19
C VAL A 93 -6.48 -3.24 2.11
N SER A 94 -7.67 -3.76 2.42
CA SER A 94 -8.54 -4.42 1.44
C SER A 94 -8.94 -3.46 0.31
N ALA A 95 -9.26 -2.21 0.63
CA ALA A 95 -9.58 -1.18 -0.36
C ALA A 95 -8.36 -0.88 -1.26
N LEU A 96 -7.16 -0.75 -0.69
CA LEU A 96 -5.93 -0.56 -1.46
C LEU A 96 -5.67 -1.75 -2.40
N VAL A 97 -5.80 -2.98 -1.91
CA VAL A 97 -5.60 -4.20 -2.71
C VAL A 97 -6.64 -4.29 -3.83
N ALA A 98 -7.91 -4.03 -3.55
CA ALA A 98 -8.97 -4.05 -4.55
C ALA A 98 -8.74 -3.00 -5.65
N CYS A 99 -8.34 -1.79 -5.25
CA CYS A 99 -7.98 -0.71 -6.16
C CYS A 99 -6.77 -1.10 -7.03
N MET A 100 -5.74 -1.73 -6.44
CA MET A 100 -4.52 -2.12 -7.16
C MET A 100 -4.68 -3.36 -8.03
N SER A 101 -5.60 -4.28 -7.70
CA SER A 101 -5.81 -5.55 -8.41
C SER A 101 -5.81 -5.42 -9.94
N PRO A 102 -6.63 -4.56 -10.59
CA PRO A 102 -6.61 -4.44 -12.05
C PRO A 102 -5.28 -3.91 -12.62
N ARG A 103 -4.48 -3.20 -11.82
CA ARG A 103 -3.19 -2.59 -12.21
C ARG A 103 -2.01 -3.55 -12.07
N LEU A 104 -2.23 -4.70 -11.44
CA LEU A 104 -1.21 -5.71 -11.16
C LEU A 104 -1.24 -6.89 -12.14
N VAL A 105 -2.26 -7.02 -13.00
CA VAL A 105 -2.44 -8.16 -13.95
C VAL A 105 -1.77 -7.89 -15.31
N SER A 106 -0.69 -7.11 -15.37
CA SER A 106 0.01 -6.83 -16.62
C SER A 106 0.96 -7.93 -17.05
#